data_AF-A0AAD1M1K0-F1
#
_entry.id   AF-A0AAD1M1K0-F1
#
_cell.length_a   1.000
_cell.length_b   1.000
_cell.length_c   1.000
_cell.angle_alpha   90.00
_cell.angle_beta   90.00
_cell.angle_gamma   90.00
#
_symmetry.space_group_name_H-M   'P 1'
#
loop_
_entity.id
_entity.type
_entity.pdbx_description
1 polymer ?
#
loop_
_entity_poly.entity_id
_entity_poly.type
_entity_poly.pdbx_seq_one_letter_code
_entity_poly.pdbx_strand_id
1 'polypeptide(L)'
;MAGALAGAASKEVTAKARLQRIVDAMARQEPRLAWAVGERSDGTTFLVTDLASGWIPPGIDIPAAVTLLEPARRRGEPEAMLGEVNVVATYTPIHQLPEPDEPIQFSVRPRRAPEVDEFGWQLAEATHWRDGLPRLAHTLAKAGWRGTGVLDREIDVLHDELAKVADEVLTAYPHHDPHTVGNWQLLAAIDSLIARNRTAANYHLAWFISMEQRR
;
A
#
# COMPACT_ATOMS: atom_id res chain seq x y z
N MET A 1 -1.44 -6.70 -43.81
CA MET A 1 -0.44 -6.25 -42.81
C MET A 1 -0.85 -4.95 -42.11
N ALA A 2 -1.34 -3.92 -42.83
CA ALA A 2 -1.76 -2.64 -42.24
C ALA A 2 -2.90 -2.73 -41.19
N GLY A 3 -3.91 -3.60 -41.39
CA GLY A 3 -5.04 -3.73 -40.45
C GLY A 3 -4.66 -4.33 -39.08
N ALA A 4 -3.66 -5.22 -39.02
CA ALA A 4 -3.18 -5.79 -37.77
C ALA A 4 -2.39 -4.77 -36.94
N LEU A 5 -1.58 -3.92 -37.61
CA LEU A 5 -0.83 -2.84 -36.96
C LEU A 5 -1.76 -1.75 -36.40
N ALA A 6 -2.80 -1.36 -37.16
CA ALA A 6 -3.79 -0.40 -36.68
C ALA A 6 -4.58 -0.93 -35.46
N GLY A 7 -4.94 -2.22 -35.45
CA GLY A 7 -5.61 -2.86 -34.32
C GLY A 7 -4.74 -2.96 -33.06
N ALA A 8 -3.43 -3.19 -33.22
CA ALA A 8 -2.49 -3.21 -32.09
C ALA A 8 -2.32 -1.82 -31.47
N ALA A 9 -2.13 -0.79 -32.30
CA ALA A 9 -1.99 0.60 -31.84
C ALA A 9 -3.26 1.08 -31.09
N SER A 10 -4.46 0.74 -31.57
CA SER A 10 -5.72 1.11 -30.91
C SER A 10 -5.89 0.42 -29.54
N LYS A 11 -5.43 -0.82 -29.40
CA LYS A 11 -5.43 -1.54 -28.12
C LYS A 11 -4.49 -0.90 -27.11
N GLU A 12 -3.28 -0.55 -27.54
CA GLU A 12 -2.28 0.09 -26.69
C GLU A 12 -2.76 1.45 -26.16
N VAL A 13 -3.35 2.29 -27.03
CA VAL A 13 -3.93 3.58 -26.64
C VAL A 13 -5.05 3.39 -25.61
N THR A 14 -5.95 2.43 -25.85
CA THR A 14 -7.04 2.10 -24.91
C THR A 14 -6.51 1.62 -23.56
N ALA A 15 -5.50 0.75 -23.57
CA ALA A 15 -4.86 0.25 -22.36
C ALA A 15 -4.19 1.38 -21.58
N LYS A 16 -3.42 2.24 -22.26
CA LYS A 16 -2.75 3.39 -21.64
C LYS A 16 -3.74 4.37 -21.00
N ALA A 17 -4.83 4.71 -21.70
CA ALA A 17 -5.88 5.56 -21.14
C ALA A 17 -6.53 4.94 -19.90
N ARG A 18 -6.75 3.62 -19.88
CA ARG A 18 -7.25 2.91 -18.70
C ARG A 18 -6.25 2.97 -17.53
N LEU A 19 -4.96 2.71 -17.78
CA LEU A 19 -3.94 2.76 -16.73
C LEU A 19 -3.77 4.18 -16.16
N GLN A 20 -3.84 5.21 -17.02
CA GLN A 20 -3.77 6.60 -16.59
C GLN A 20 -4.92 6.94 -15.63
N ARG A 21 -6.15 6.51 -15.92
CA ARG A 21 -7.29 6.72 -15.01
C ARG A 21 -7.09 6.10 -13.64
N ILE A 22 -6.45 4.92 -13.59
CA ILE A 22 -6.11 4.25 -12.33
C ILE A 22 -5.09 5.09 -11.57
N VAL A 23 -3.99 5.49 -12.22
CA VAL A 23 -2.94 6.34 -11.63
C VAL A 23 -3.52 7.66 -11.09
N ASP A 24 -4.34 8.35 -11.87
CA ASP A 24 -4.96 9.62 -11.46
C ASP A 24 -5.90 9.43 -10.26
N ALA A 25 -6.59 8.29 -10.17
CA ALA A 25 -7.42 7.97 -9.02
C ALA A 25 -6.60 7.73 -7.74
N MET A 26 -5.40 7.15 -7.85
CA MET A 26 -4.49 7.00 -6.72
C MET A 26 -3.90 8.34 -6.28
N ALA A 27 -3.43 9.13 -7.25
CA ALA A 27 -2.91 10.47 -7.00
C ALA A 27 -3.95 11.42 -6.39
N ARG A 28 -5.24 11.25 -6.70
CA ARG A 28 -6.33 11.99 -6.03
C ARG A 28 -6.50 11.62 -4.56
N GLN A 29 -6.26 10.36 -4.19
CA GLN A 29 -6.35 9.93 -2.79
C GLN A 29 -5.13 10.38 -1.99
N GLU A 30 -3.94 10.28 -2.58
CA GLU A 30 -2.71 10.74 -1.94
C GLU A 30 -1.74 11.34 -2.99
N PRO A 31 -1.78 12.68 -3.19
CA PRO A 31 -0.99 13.36 -4.21
C PRO A 31 0.48 13.57 -3.80
N ARG A 32 0.84 13.34 -2.53
CA ARG A 32 2.24 13.47 -2.08
C ARG A 32 3.12 12.32 -2.55
N LEU A 33 2.53 11.20 -2.97
CA LEU A 33 3.25 10.00 -3.38
C LEU A 33 3.39 9.90 -4.90
N ALA A 34 4.50 9.35 -5.35
CA ALA A 34 4.62 8.86 -6.72
C ALA A 34 3.89 7.52 -6.87
N TRP A 35 3.21 7.35 -8.01
CA TRP A 35 2.42 6.18 -8.35
C TRP A 35 2.80 5.67 -9.73
N ALA A 36 2.79 4.35 -9.93
CA ALA A 36 2.84 3.75 -11.25
C ALA A 36 1.86 2.59 -11.35
N VAL A 37 1.33 2.41 -12.55
CA VAL A 37 0.47 1.28 -12.92
C VAL A 37 0.98 0.71 -14.22
N GLY A 38 1.21 -0.60 -14.26
CA GLY A 38 1.70 -1.29 -15.46
C GLY A 38 0.92 -2.55 -15.78
N GLU A 39 0.72 -2.83 -17.06
CA GLU A 39 0.12 -4.08 -17.55
C GLU A 39 1.21 -5.00 -18.11
N ARG A 40 1.28 -6.24 -17.62
CA ARG A 40 2.16 -7.29 -18.13
C ARG A 40 1.61 -7.94 -19.40
N SER A 41 2.42 -8.76 -20.06
CA SER A 41 2.04 -9.49 -21.27
C SER A 41 0.90 -10.48 -21.09
N ASP A 42 0.64 -10.95 -19.87
CA ASP A 42 -0.50 -11.79 -19.52
C ASP A 42 -1.79 -11.00 -19.22
N GLY A 43 -1.76 -9.67 -19.31
CA GLY A 43 -2.87 -8.77 -19.01
C GLY A 43 -3.01 -8.40 -17.54
N THR A 44 -2.14 -8.90 -16.65
CA THR A 44 -2.15 -8.54 -15.23
C THR A 44 -1.72 -7.09 -15.05
N THR A 45 -2.55 -6.30 -14.38
CA THR A 45 -2.26 -4.89 -14.05
C THR A 45 -1.73 -4.78 -12.63
N PHE A 46 -0.54 -4.19 -12.46
CA PHE A 46 0.08 -3.93 -11.16
C PHE A 46 -0.02 -2.46 -10.77
N LEU A 47 -0.23 -2.18 -9.48
CA LEU A 47 -0.18 -0.84 -8.88
C LEU A 47 0.98 -0.78 -7.89
N VAL A 48 1.76 0.30 -7.95
CA VAL A 48 2.92 0.51 -7.07
C VAL A 48 3.07 1.97 -6.67
N THR A 49 3.61 2.17 -5.46
CA THR A 49 4.26 3.41 -5.02
C THR A 49 5.63 3.05 -4.48
N ASP A 50 6.59 3.95 -4.61
CA ASP A 50 7.94 3.80 -4.09
C ASP A 50 8.06 4.17 -2.61
N LEU A 51 6.97 4.59 -1.95
CA LEU A 51 6.92 4.91 -0.52
C LEU A 51 7.69 3.89 0.33
N ALA A 52 7.43 2.59 0.13
CA ALA A 52 8.16 1.53 0.82
C ALA A 52 8.16 0.22 0.01
N SER A 53 8.99 0.17 -1.04
CA SER A 53 9.22 -1.03 -1.85
C SER A 53 7.96 -1.65 -2.52
N GLY A 54 6.90 -0.86 -2.70
CA GLY A 54 5.61 -1.31 -3.23
C GLY A 54 4.49 -1.49 -2.20
N TRP A 55 4.75 -1.22 -0.91
CA TRP A 55 3.70 -1.20 0.11
C TRP A 55 2.71 -0.06 -0.13
N ILE A 56 1.41 -0.37 -0.05
CA ILE A 56 0.32 0.61 -0.15
C ILE A 56 -0.15 0.98 1.27
N PRO A 57 -0.09 2.25 1.69
CA PRO A 57 -0.44 2.66 3.05
C PRO A 57 -1.93 2.39 3.39
N PRO A 58 -2.29 2.32 4.68
CA PRO A 58 -3.71 2.26 5.09
C PRO A 58 -4.44 3.53 4.65
N GLY A 59 -5.78 3.49 4.62
CA GLY A 59 -6.59 4.64 4.21
C GLY A 59 -6.64 4.90 2.69
N ILE A 60 -5.88 4.14 1.90
CA ILE A 60 -5.93 4.16 0.44
C ILE A 60 -6.82 3.02 -0.08
N ASP A 61 -7.91 3.38 -0.76
CA ASP A 61 -8.76 2.48 -1.50
C ASP A 61 -8.05 1.97 -2.76
N ILE A 62 -8.07 0.66 -2.98
CA ILE A 62 -7.33 0.01 -4.06
C ILE A 62 -8.28 -0.36 -5.20
N PRO A 63 -7.99 0.03 -6.46
CA PRO A 63 -8.80 -0.34 -7.62
C PRO A 63 -8.97 -1.86 -7.73
N ALA A 64 -10.20 -2.31 -8.00
CA ALA A 64 -10.53 -3.73 -8.03
C ALA A 64 -9.77 -4.51 -9.13
N ALA A 65 -9.34 -3.82 -10.18
CA ALA A 65 -8.68 -4.39 -11.34
C ALA A 65 -7.16 -4.54 -11.20
N VAL A 66 -6.56 -4.09 -10.10
CA VAL A 66 -5.09 -4.16 -9.91
C VAL A 66 -4.66 -5.29 -8.98
N THR A 67 -3.41 -5.69 -9.17
CA THR A 67 -2.65 -6.56 -8.27
C THR A 67 -1.58 -5.73 -7.57
N LEU A 68 -1.27 -6.06 -6.32
CA LEU A 68 -0.16 -5.44 -5.59
C LEU A 68 1.07 -6.34 -5.65
N LEU A 69 2.25 -5.73 -5.52
CA LEU A 69 3.49 -6.49 -5.38
C LEU A 69 3.47 -7.31 -4.09
N GLU A 70 4.10 -8.48 -4.12
CA GLU A 70 4.37 -9.23 -2.89
C GLU A 70 5.41 -8.51 -2.02
N PRO A 71 5.31 -8.62 -0.68
CA PRO A 71 6.30 -8.08 0.24
C PRO A 71 7.73 -8.52 -0.09
N ALA A 72 8.58 -7.57 -0.46
CA ALA A 72 10.01 -7.76 -0.67
C ALA A 72 10.71 -6.40 -0.77
N ARG A 73 11.97 -6.33 -0.35
CA ARG A 73 12.77 -5.09 -0.50
C ARG A 73 13.04 -4.82 -1.97
N ARG A 74 12.69 -3.61 -2.43
CA ARG A 74 12.94 -3.11 -3.78
C ARG A 74 13.53 -1.70 -3.70
N ARG A 75 14.20 -1.26 -4.75
CA ARG A 75 14.75 0.10 -4.87
C ARG A 75 14.41 0.66 -6.24
N GLY A 76 14.46 1.99 -6.34
CA GLY A 76 14.19 2.72 -7.58
C GLY A 76 12.81 3.36 -7.57
N GLU A 77 12.54 4.11 -8.62
CA GLU A 77 11.25 4.78 -8.85
C GLU A 77 10.13 3.75 -9.08
N PRO A 78 8.85 4.15 -8.91
CA PRO A 78 7.72 3.22 -9.00
C PRO A 78 7.70 2.43 -10.32
N GLU A 79 8.00 3.07 -11.45
CA GLU A 79 8.04 2.42 -12.76
C GLU A 79 9.03 1.25 -12.82
N ALA A 80 10.22 1.41 -12.22
CA ALA A 80 11.23 0.35 -12.19
C ALA A 80 10.78 -0.87 -11.35
N MET A 81 9.89 -0.68 -10.38
CA MET A 81 9.38 -1.77 -9.54
C MET A 81 8.37 -2.67 -10.26
N LEU A 82 7.76 -2.20 -11.36
CA LEU A 82 6.78 -2.97 -12.13
C LEU A 82 7.43 -4.16 -12.87
N GLY A 83 8.74 -4.08 -13.14
CA GLY A 83 9.47 -5.06 -13.95
C GLY A 83 9.10 -4.96 -15.43
N GLU A 84 9.07 -6.09 -16.13
CA GLU A 84 8.70 -6.13 -17.55
C GLU A 84 7.18 -5.91 -17.74
N VAL A 85 6.82 -4.76 -18.29
CA VAL A 85 5.42 -4.38 -18.62
C VAL A 85 5.33 -3.89 -20.07
N ASN A 86 4.18 -4.11 -20.70
CA ASN A 86 3.90 -3.68 -22.08
C ASN A 86 3.39 -2.24 -22.14
N VAL A 87 2.61 -1.84 -21.14
CA VAL A 87 2.00 -0.51 -21.05
C VAL A 87 2.16 -0.02 -19.63
N VAL A 88 2.54 1.25 -19.48
CA VAL A 88 2.73 1.89 -18.17
C VAL A 88 2.11 3.29 -18.16
N ALA A 89 1.58 3.67 -17.01
CA ALA A 89 1.22 5.03 -16.66
C ALA A 89 1.85 5.37 -15.30
N THR A 90 2.28 6.62 -15.14
CA THR A 90 2.96 7.10 -13.94
C THR A 90 2.42 8.45 -13.50
N TYR A 91 2.55 8.72 -12.21
CA TYR A 91 2.33 10.02 -11.60
C TYR A 91 3.50 10.31 -10.67
N THR A 92 4.08 11.49 -10.85
CA THR A 92 5.02 12.09 -9.91
C THR A 92 4.33 13.29 -9.27
N PRO A 93 4.58 13.60 -7.98
CA PRO A 93 3.93 14.73 -7.29
C PRO A 93 4.10 16.07 -8.04
N ILE A 94 3.08 16.46 -8.80
CA ILE A 94 2.95 17.74 -9.52
C ILE A 94 1.48 18.24 -9.47
N HIS A 95 1.29 19.54 -9.74
CA HIS A 95 0.20 20.33 -9.14
C HIS A 95 -1.20 20.26 -9.78
N GLN A 96 -1.47 19.40 -10.78
CA GLN A 96 -2.85 19.27 -11.25
C GLN A 96 -3.16 17.93 -11.90
N LEU A 97 -4.25 17.30 -11.45
CA LEU A 97 -4.83 16.12 -12.05
C LEU A 97 -6.04 16.53 -12.91
N PRO A 98 -6.27 15.91 -14.07
CA PRO A 98 -7.47 16.13 -14.86
C PRO A 98 -8.71 15.66 -14.09
N GLU A 99 -9.89 16.20 -14.42
CA GLU A 99 -11.14 15.68 -13.86
C GLU A 99 -11.35 14.20 -14.26
N PRO A 100 -11.94 13.37 -13.37
CA PRO A 100 -12.20 11.98 -13.69
C PRO A 100 -13.34 11.87 -14.71
N ASP A 101 -13.03 11.36 -15.89
CA ASP A 101 -14.05 11.14 -16.94
C ASP A 101 -14.90 9.88 -16.72
N GLU A 102 -14.39 8.90 -15.96
CA GLU A 102 -15.09 7.64 -15.63
C GLU A 102 -14.76 7.19 -14.19
N PRO A 103 -15.73 6.64 -13.44
CA PRO A 103 -15.50 6.17 -12.08
C PRO A 103 -14.63 4.90 -12.04
N ILE A 104 -13.78 4.80 -11.02
CA ILE A 104 -13.00 3.59 -10.71
C ILE A 104 -13.73 2.78 -9.65
N GLN A 105 -13.84 1.46 -9.87
CA GLN A 105 -14.32 0.54 -8.84
C GLN A 105 -13.18 0.18 -7.89
N PHE A 106 -13.38 0.40 -6.60
CA PHE A 106 -12.45 0.04 -5.55
C PHE A 106 -12.85 -1.28 -4.87
N SER A 107 -11.88 -1.98 -4.29
CA SER A 107 -12.10 -3.21 -3.56
C SER A 107 -11.04 -3.43 -2.48
N VAL A 108 -11.43 -4.09 -1.40
CA VAL A 108 -10.49 -4.58 -0.37
C VAL A 108 -9.70 -5.82 -0.84
N ARG A 109 -10.15 -6.50 -1.90
CA ARG A 109 -9.58 -7.79 -2.36
C ARG A 109 -8.11 -7.74 -2.78
N PRO A 110 -7.60 -6.70 -3.46
CA PRO A 110 -6.20 -6.63 -3.88
C PRO A 110 -5.19 -6.56 -2.73
N ARG A 111 -5.62 -6.10 -1.55
CA ARG A 111 -4.77 -5.96 -0.35
C ARG A 111 -4.52 -7.32 0.30
N ARG A 112 -3.78 -8.19 -0.40
CA ARG A 112 -3.38 -9.53 0.05
C ARG A 112 -1.87 -9.66 0.05
N ALA A 113 -1.36 -10.49 0.95
CA ALA A 113 0.04 -10.88 1.06
C ALA A 113 0.11 -12.35 1.47
N PRO A 114 1.28 -13.02 1.33
CA PRO A 114 1.51 -14.33 1.94
C PRO A 114 1.14 -14.33 3.43
N GLU A 115 0.59 -15.45 3.91
CA GLU A 115 0.22 -15.59 5.31
C GLU A 115 1.47 -15.54 6.20
N VAL A 116 1.40 -14.75 7.28
CA VAL A 116 2.48 -14.66 8.26
C VAL A 116 2.33 -15.81 9.26
N ASP A 117 3.31 -16.70 9.28
CA ASP A 117 3.41 -17.76 10.28
C ASP A 117 3.49 -17.17 11.69
N GLU A 118 2.78 -17.79 12.64
CA GLU A 118 2.74 -17.33 14.04
C GLU A 118 2.39 -15.83 14.19
N PHE A 119 1.48 -15.32 13.35
CA PHE A 119 1.07 -13.90 13.28
C PHE A 119 1.01 -13.18 14.64
N GLY A 120 0.31 -13.77 15.61
CA GLY A 120 0.14 -13.15 16.93
C GLY A 120 1.43 -13.04 17.74
N TRP A 121 2.35 -13.99 17.58
CA TRP A 121 3.67 -13.93 18.19
C TRP A 121 4.54 -12.87 17.50
N GLN A 122 4.60 -12.90 16.16
CA GLN A 122 5.40 -11.93 15.40
C GLN A 122 4.93 -10.49 15.62
N LEU A 123 3.62 -10.24 15.65
CA LEU A 123 3.08 -8.91 15.95
C LEU A 123 3.39 -8.47 17.39
N ALA A 124 3.28 -9.38 18.35
CA ALA A 124 3.58 -9.07 19.75
C ALA A 124 5.07 -8.77 19.96
N GLU A 125 5.96 -9.51 19.29
CA GLU A 125 7.41 -9.28 19.31
C GLU A 125 7.77 -7.95 18.64
N ALA A 126 7.27 -7.71 17.43
CA ALA A 126 7.54 -6.49 16.67
C ALA A 126 7.10 -5.20 17.36
N THR A 127 6.08 -5.28 18.21
CA THR A 127 5.57 -4.14 18.99
C THR A 127 6.20 -4.03 20.38
N HIS A 128 6.97 -5.03 20.82
CA HIS A 128 7.57 -5.03 22.15
C HIS A 128 8.79 -4.11 22.19
N TRP A 129 8.70 -3.04 23.00
CA TRP A 129 9.79 -2.08 23.21
C TRP A 129 10.33 -1.43 21.92
N ARG A 130 9.52 -1.39 20.87
CA ARG A 130 9.87 -0.72 19.62
C ARG A 130 9.81 0.79 19.82
N ASP A 131 10.88 1.45 19.40
CA ASP A 131 10.99 2.90 19.49
C ASP A 131 9.99 3.60 18.56
N GLY A 132 9.49 4.76 18.98
CA GLY A 132 8.48 5.52 18.23
C GLY A 132 7.08 4.91 18.15
N LEU A 133 6.81 3.75 18.76
CA LEU A 133 5.43 3.26 18.94
C LEU A 133 4.82 3.75 20.28
N PRO A 134 3.52 4.10 20.31
CA PRO A 134 2.84 4.38 21.57
C PRO A 134 2.81 3.11 22.42
N ARG A 135 2.95 3.24 23.75
CA ARG A 135 2.91 2.10 24.70
C ARG A 135 1.68 1.22 24.53
N LEU A 136 0.57 1.83 24.13
CA LEU A 136 -0.72 1.16 23.90
C LEU A 136 -0.66 0.17 22.72
N ALA A 137 0.19 0.38 21.71
CA ALA A 137 0.27 -0.47 20.51
C ALA A 137 0.50 -1.95 20.85
N HIS A 138 1.44 -2.24 21.76
CA HIS A 138 1.72 -3.62 22.18
C HIS A 138 0.53 -4.26 22.92
N THR A 139 -0.16 -3.49 23.76
CA THR A 139 -1.36 -3.97 24.47
C THR A 139 -2.50 -4.26 23.48
N LEU A 140 -2.71 -3.37 22.51
CA LEU A 140 -3.72 -3.52 21.46
C LEU A 140 -3.44 -4.69 20.53
N ALA A 141 -2.18 -4.90 20.14
CA ALA A 141 -1.77 -6.07 19.37
C ALA A 141 -2.19 -7.38 20.06
N LYS A 142 -1.90 -7.51 21.36
CA LYS A 142 -2.30 -8.67 22.17
C LYS A 142 -3.81 -8.79 22.30
N ALA A 143 -4.50 -7.68 22.53
CA ALA A 143 -5.95 -7.67 22.71
C ALA A 143 -6.69 -8.06 21.41
N GLY A 144 -6.33 -7.42 20.29
CA GLY A 144 -6.89 -7.71 18.97
C GLY A 144 -6.64 -9.15 18.55
N TRP A 145 -5.44 -9.69 18.77
CA TRP A 145 -5.14 -11.09 18.43
C TRP A 145 -5.94 -12.08 19.27
N ARG A 146 -6.04 -11.83 20.58
CA ARG A 146 -6.83 -12.67 21.50
C ARG A 146 -8.35 -12.49 21.31
N GLY A 147 -8.78 -11.51 20.53
CA GLY A 147 -10.18 -11.16 20.34
C GLY A 147 -10.84 -10.59 21.59
N THR A 148 -10.05 -10.03 22.51
CA THR A 148 -10.58 -9.33 23.69
C THR A 148 -11.00 -7.92 23.28
N GLY A 149 -12.09 -7.41 23.87
CA GLY A 149 -12.55 -6.04 23.59
C GLY A 149 -11.47 -4.99 23.88
N VAL A 150 -11.48 -3.93 23.08
CA VAL A 150 -10.66 -2.73 23.21
C VAL A 150 -11.59 -1.56 23.51
N LEU A 151 -11.18 -0.63 24.37
CA LEU A 151 -12.01 0.53 24.70
C LEU A 151 -12.00 1.56 23.56
N ASP A 152 -13.12 2.24 23.30
CA ASP A 152 -13.20 3.26 22.23
C ASP A 152 -12.10 4.34 22.36
N ARG A 153 -11.83 4.80 23.59
CA ARG A 153 -10.74 5.75 23.86
C ARG A 153 -9.34 5.25 23.44
N GLU A 154 -9.13 3.94 23.46
CA GLU A 154 -7.85 3.33 23.07
C GLU A 154 -7.74 3.23 21.55
N ILE A 155 -8.88 3.06 20.87
CA ILE A 155 -9.00 3.13 19.41
C ILE A 155 -8.76 4.56 18.92
N ASP A 156 -9.33 5.56 19.59
CA ASP A 156 -9.11 6.97 19.25
C ASP A 156 -7.62 7.34 19.34
N VAL A 157 -6.94 6.93 20.42
CA VAL A 157 -5.49 7.13 20.56
C VAL A 157 -4.71 6.42 19.44
N LEU A 158 -5.12 5.21 19.04
CA LEU A 158 -4.49 4.50 17.93
C LEU A 158 -4.64 5.26 16.61
N HIS A 159 -5.83 5.77 16.31
CA HIS A 159 -6.08 6.54 15.09
C HIS A 159 -5.30 7.86 15.06
N ASP A 160 -5.21 8.56 16.19
CA ASP A 160 -4.40 9.78 16.30
C ASP A 160 -2.93 9.50 16.02
N GLU A 161 -2.37 8.42 16.57
CA GLU A 161 -0.98 8.04 16.32
C GLU A 161 -0.76 7.56 14.88
N LEU A 162 -1.73 6.86 14.28
CA LEU A 162 -1.73 6.51 12.86
C LEU A 162 -1.71 7.75 11.96
N ALA A 163 -2.50 8.77 12.28
CA ALA A 163 -2.53 10.00 11.50
C ALA A 163 -1.22 10.79 11.62
N LYS A 164 -0.65 10.87 12.83
CA LYS A 164 0.65 11.54 13.07
C LYS A 164 1.78 10.87 12.30
N VAL A 165 1.91 9.55 12.39
CA VAL A 165 2.98 8.82 11.68
C VAL A 165 2.80 8.90 10.17
N ALA A 166 1.57 8.86 9.67
CA ALA A 166 1.28 9.04 8.26
C ALA A 166 1.72 10.41 7.77
N ASP A 167 1.34 11.48 8.49
CA ASP A 167 1.70 12.85 8.11
C ASP A 167 3.22 13.10 8.17
N GLU A 168 3.89 12.58 9.20
CA GLU A 168 5.36 12.64 9.33
C GLU A 168 6.05 12.01 8.13
N VAL A 169 5.68 10.77 7.78
CA VAL A 169 6.27 10.04 6.65
C VAL A 169 5.99 10.74 5.33
N LEU A 170 4.74 11.15 5.09
CA LEU A 170 4.32 11.75 3.83
C LEU A 170 4.89 13.16 3.62
N THR A 171 5.12 13.91 4.70
CA THR A 171 5.80 15.21 4.64
C THR A 171 7.29 15.06 4.35
N ALA A 172 7.93 14.01 4.88
CA ALA A 172 9.34 13.75 4.66
C ALA A 172 9.65 13.05 3.32
N TYR A 173 8.62 12.53 2.63
CA TYR A 173 8.78 11.85 1.34
C TYR A 173 9.45 12.77 0.28
N PRO A 174 10.40 12.25 -0.53
CA PRO A 174 10.84 10.85 -0.64
C PRO A 174 11.97 10.45 0.31
N HIS A 175 12.36 11.30 1.27
CA HIS A 175 13.52 11.11 2.16
C HIS A 175 13.11 10.77 3.60
N HIS A 176 11.97 10.10 3.78
CA HIS A 176 11.47 9.69 5.08
C HIS A 176 12.32 8.58 5.71
N ASP A 177 12.23 8.42 7.03
CA ASP A 177 12.91 7.34 7.75
C ASP A 177 12.17 5.99 7.55
N PRO A 178 12.83 4.94 7.03
CA PRO A 178 12.24 3.60 6.93
C PRO A 178 11.75 3.04 8.27
N HIS A 179 12.37 3.43 9.39
CA HIS A 179 11.93 2.97 10.72
C HIS A 179 10.53 3.52 11.07
N THR A 180 10.27 4.80 10.76
CA THR A 180 8.95 5.44 10.92
C THR A 180 7.89 4.78 10.02
N VAL A 181 8.25 4.38 8.79
CA VAL A 181 7.35 3.58 7.95
C VAL A 181 7.04 2.22 8.59
N GLY A 182 8.03 1.56 9.20
CA GLY A 182 7.80 0.32 9.94
C GLY A 182 6.82 0.51 11.12
N ASN A 183 6.91 1.64 11.83
CA ASN A 183 5.92 2.01 12.86
C ASN A 183 4.52 2.15 12.26
N TRP A 184 4.40 2.83 11.13
CA TRP A 184 3.12 2.99 10.42
C TRP A 184 2.53 1.64 10.00
N GLN A 185 3.35 0.73 9.46
CA GLN A 185 2.92 -0.62 9.08
C GLN A 185 2.38 -1.42 10.29
N LEU A 186 3.06 -1.37 11.43
CA LEU A 186 2.60 -2.06 12.65
C LEU A 186 1.30 -1.49 13.20
N LEU A 187 1.19 -0.16 13.25
CA LEU A 187 -0.05 0.50 13.69
C LEU A 187 -1.22 0.14 12.74
N ALA A 188 -0.98 0.10 11.43
CA ALA A 188 -1.98 -0.30 10.44
C ALA A 188 -2.40 -1.78 10.60
N ALA A 189 -1.47 -2.65 10.96
CA ALA A 189 -1.76 -4.05 11.25
C ALA A 189 -2.64 -4.21 12.50
N ILE A 190 -2.33 -3.46 13.57
CA ILE A 190 -3.11 -3.45 14.82
C ILE A 190 -4.52 -2.91 14.57
N ASP A 191 -4.65 -1.79 13.87
CA ASP A 191 -5.94 -1.18 13.54
C ASP A 191 -6.83 -2.13 12.74
N SER A 192 -6.27 -2.73 11.68
CA SER A 192 -6.95 -3.74 10.88
C SER A 192 -7.40 -4.94 11.70
N LEU A 193 -6.61 -5.35 12.70
CA LEU A 193 -6.93 -6.46 13.59
C LEU A 193 -8.10 -6.13 14.52
N ILE A 194 -8.14 -4.91 15.07
CA ILE A 194 -9.25 -4.38 15.88
C ILE A 194 -10.54 -4.32 15.04
N ALA A 195 -10.44 -3.86 13.80
CA ALA A 195 -11.52 -3.85 12.82
C ALA A 195 -11.94 -5.25 12.31
N ARG A 196 -11.34 -6.32 12.85
CA ARG A 196 -11.55 -7.73 12.44
C ARG A 196 -11.24 -8.00 10.96
N ASN A 197 -10.43 -7.16 10.33
CA ASN A 197 -9.94 -7.33 8.97
C ASN A 197 -8.58 -8.05 8.98
N ARG A 198 -8.63 -9.38 9.14
CA ARG A 198 -7.41 -10.22 9.19
C ARG A 198 -6.57 -10.14 7.92
N THR A 199 -7.20 -9.96 6.76
CA THR A 199 -6.50 -9.87 5.47
C THR A 199 -5.60 -8.62 5.43
N ALA A 200 -6.13 -7.46 5.82
CA ALA A 200 -5.35 -6.23 5.88
C ALA A 200 -4.30 -6.28 7.01
N ALA A 201 -4.65 -6.84 8.17
CA ALA A 201 -3.70 -7.02 9.26
C ALA A 201 -2.48 -7.87 8.83
N ASN A 202 -2.74 -8.99 8.16
CA ASN A 202 -1.71 -9.84 7.57
C ASN A 202 -0.87 -9.10 6.53
N TYR A 203 -1.52 -8.37 5.62
CA TYR A 203 -0.83 -7.57 4.60
C TYR A 203 0.18 -6.60 5.23
N HIS A 204 -0.25 -5.80 6.21
CA HIS A 204 0.60 -4.80 6.84
C HIS A 204 1.77 -5.43 7.61
N LEU A 205 1.54 -6.51 8.35
CA LEU A 205 2.60 -7.21 9.07
C LEU A 205 3.60 -7.90 8.13
N ALA A 206 3.13 -8.54 7.05
CA ALA A 206 4.00 -9.20 6.08
C ALA A 206 4.97 -8.21 5.41
N TRP A 207 4.50 -6.99 5.11
CA TRP A 207 5.35 -5.91 4.62
C TRP A 207 6.38 -5.47 5.67
N PHE A 208 5.96 -5.25 6.92
CA PHE A 208 6.87 -4.93 8.02
C PHE A 208 8.01 -5.95 8.15
N ILE A 209 7.68 -7.23 8.25
CA ILE A 209 8.68 -8.31 8.41
C ILE A 209 9.66 -8.31 7.23
N SER A 210 9.15 -8.18 6.01
CA SER A 210 9.98 -8.18 4.80
C SER A 210 10.94 -6.98 4.76
N MET A 211 10.56 -5.85 5.37
CA MET A 211 11.40 -4.65 5.47
C MET A 211 12.38 -4.69 6.64
N GLU A 212 12.14 -5.51 7.67
CA GLU A 212 13.02 -5.64 8.84
C GLU A 212 14.05 -6.76 8.71
N GLN A 213 13.79 -7.79 7.90
CA GLN A 213 14.77 -8.84 7.61
C GLN A 213 16.08 -8.21 7.08
N ARG A 214 17.15 -8.32 7.87
CA ARG A 214 18.51 -7.96 7.47
C ARG A 214 19.02 -9.06 6.52
N ARG A 215 19.79 -8.66 5.50
CA ARG A 215 20.61 -9.62 4.75
C ARG A 215 21.78 -10.08 5.62
#